data_AF-A0A3L7WR32-F1
#
_entry.id   AF-A0A3L7WR32-F1
#
_cell.length_a   1.000
_cell.length_b   1.000
_cell.length_c   1.000
_cell.angle_alpha   90.00
_cell.angle_beta   90.00
_cell.angle_gamma   90.00
#
_symmetry.space_group_name_H-M   'P 1'
#
loop_
_entity.id
_entity.type
_entity.pdbx_description
1 polymer ?
#
loop_
_entity_poly.entity_id
_entity_poly.type
_entity_poly.pdbx_seq_one_letter_code
_entity_poly.pdbx_strand_id
1 'polypeptide(L)'
;MTPTTPQTPRSWQTMLTPLLVPSLAIFTALAIGAVIIVATGADVLAAYGGLFMGAIGTPRSIAYTLVEATPYIFGGLAVLIGFRGGLFNIGVEGQIAVGSMCAA
;
A
#
# COMPACT_ATOMS: atom_id res chain seq x y z
N MET A 1 18.03 -11.41 36.12
CA MET A 1 18.32 -11.34 34.67
C MET A 1 18.26 -12.75 34.12
N THR A 2 17.14 -13.12 33.50
CA THR A 2 17.04 -14.40 32.78
C THR A 2 17.71 -14.25 31.41
N PRO A 3 18.57 -15.17 30.99
CA PRO A 3 19.16 -15.12 29.66
C PRO A 3 18.04 -15.29 28.62
N THR A 4 17.84 -14.28 27.77
CA THR A 4 17.02 -14.43 26.57
C THR A 4 17.80 -15.30 25.60
N THR A 5 17.40 -16.55 25.43
CA THR A 5 17.93 -17.43 24.39
C THR A 5 17.85 -16.72 23.04
N PRO A 6 18.94 -16.68 22.24
CA PRO A 6 18.88 -16.14 20.89
C PRO A 6 17.87 -16.96 20.09
N GLN A 7 16.73 -16.37 19.75
CA GLN A 7 15.82 -17.00 18.81
C GLN A 7 16.44 -16.87 17.42
N THR A 8 16.98 -17.97 16.89
CA THR A 8 17.40 -18.04 15.48
C THR A 8 16.17 -17.76 14.62
N PRO A 9 16.09 -16.66 13.86
CA PRO A 9 14.96 -16.42 13.00
C PRO A 9 14.87 -17.58 11.99
N ARG A 10 13.72 -18.26 11.93
CA ARG A 10 13.50 -19.29 10.91
C ARG A 10 13.57 -18.59 9.55
N SER A 11 14.56 -18.96 8.72
CA SER A 11 14.92 -18.29 7.45
C SER A 11 13.73 -17.95 6.55
N TRP A 12 12.72 -18.81 6.52
CA TRP A 12 11.48 -18.62 5.74
C TRP A 12 10.54 -17.56 6.32
N GLN A 13 10.51 -17.36 7.65
CA GLN A 13 9.67 -16.33 8.28
C GLN A 13 10.18 -14.92 7.95
N THR A 14 11.50 -14.71 7.92
CA THR A 14 12.10 -13.43 7.54
C THR A 14 11.79 -13.03 6.09
N MET A 15 11.51 -14.01 5.22
CA MET A 15 11.14 -13.78 3.82
C MET A 15 9.64 -13.61 3.59
N LEU A 16 8.80 -14.32 4.34
CA LEU A 16 7.34 -14.29 4.14
C LEU A 16 6.65 -13.11 4.84
N THR A 17 7.15 -12.68 6.00
CA THR A 17 6.55 -11.60 6.79
C THR A 17 6.41 -10.26 6.03
N PRO A 18 7.41 -9.76 5.27
CA PRO A 18 7.29 -8.47 4.57
C PRO A 18 6.28 -8.49 3.42
N LEU A 19 5.89 -9.67 2.91
CA LEU A 19 4.85 -9.80 1.89
C LEU A 19 3.47 -10.03 2.52
N LEU A 20 3.40 -10.73 3.65
CA LEU A 20 2.14 -11.07 4.30
C LEU A 20 1.34 -9.83 4.70
N VAL A 21 2.00 -8.82 5.29
CA VAL A 21 1.31 -7.62 5.77
C VAL A 21 0.69 -6.81 4.62
N PRO A 22 1.41 -6.43 3.56
CA PRO A 22 0.80 -5.77 2.39
C PRO A 22 -0.30 -6.60 1.73
N SER A 23 -0.11 -7.92 1.60
CA SER A 23 -1.14 -8.79 1.01
C SER A 23 -2.42 -8.81 1.83
N LEU A 24 -2.33 -8.89 3.16
CA LEU A 24 -3.50 -8.81 4.04
C LEU A 24 -4.19 -7.45 3.97
N ALA A 25 -3.43 -6.35 3.87
CA ALA A 25 -3.98 -5.02 3.70
C ALA A 25 -4.78 -4.91 2.38
N ILE A 26 -4.23 -5.39 1.26
CA ILE A 26 -4.92 -5.42 -0.04
C ILE A 26 -6.19 -6.25 0.04
N PHE A 27 -6.11 -7.46 0.59
CA PHE A 27 -7.28 -8.34 0.71
C PHE A 27 -8.38 -7.71 1.57
N THR A 28 -8.02 -7.11 2.71
CA THR A 28 -8.98 -6.46 3.60
C THR A 28 -9.62 -5.24 2.94
N ALA A 29 -8.84 -4.43 2.22
CA ALA A 29 -9.35 -3.29 1.47
C ALA A 29 -10.35 -3.72 0.39
N LEU A 30 -10.06 -4.80 -0.34
CA LEU A 30 -11.01 -5.39 -1.29
C LEU A 30 -12.24 -5.94 -0.57
N ALA A 31 -12.10 -6.69 0.52
CA ALA A 31 -13.26 -7.22 1.25
C ALA A 31 -14.21 -6.10 1.73
N ILE A 32 -13.66 -5.03 2.33
CA ILE A 32 -14.43 -3.86 2.78
C ILE A 32 -15.05 -3.14 1.57
N GLY A 33 -14.29 -2.94 0.50
CA GLY A 33 -14.80 -2.34 -0.72
C GLY A 33 -15.99 -3.10 -1.30
N ALA A 34 -15.95 -4.43 -1.30
CA ALA A 34 -17.04 -5.26 -1.80
C ALA A 34 -18.30 -5.09 -0.97
N VAL A 35 -18.17 -5.02 0.37
CA VAL A 35 -19.29 -4.73 1.27
C VAL A 35 -19.92 -3.37 0.95
N ILE A 36 -19.10 -2.34 0.71
CA ILE A 36 -19.59 -1.01 0.35
C ILE A 36 -20.31 -1.02 -1.01
N ILE A 37 -19.77 -1.72 -2.01
CA ILE A 37 -20.37 -1.82 -3.36
C ILE A 37 -21.72 -2.55 -3.31
N VAL A 38 -21.81 -3.64 -2.54
CA VAL A 38 -23.09 -4.34 -2.32
C VAL A 38 -24.09 -3.44 -1.61
N ALA A 39 -23.66 -2.67 -0.61
CA ALA A 39 -24.52 -1.77 0.14
C ALA A 39 -25.13 -0.65 -0.72
N THR A 40 -24.48 -0.26 -1.83
CA THR A 40 -25.02 0.72 -2.79
C THR A 40 -25.89 0.07 -3.88
N GLY A 41 -26.06 -1.26 -3.87
CA GLY A 41 -26.83 -2.00 -4.88
C GLY A 41 -26.12 -2.18 -6.22
N ALA A 42 -24.81 -1.90 -6.28
CA ALA A 42 -24.01 -2.05 -7.48
C ALA A 42 -23.44 -3.47 -7.63
N ASP A 43 -23.11 -3.86 -8.86
CA ASP A 43 -22.48 -5.14 -9.15
C ASP A 43 -20.98 -5.12 -8.81
N VAL A 44 -20.56 -5.98 -7.88
CA VAL A 44 -19.18 -6.06 -7.38
C VAL A 44 -18.21 -6.50 -8.47
N LEU A 45 -18.61 -7.47 -9.30
CA LEU A 45 -17.77 -8.01 -10.36
C LEU A 45 -17.49 -6.97 -11.44
N ALA A 46 -18.52 -6.22 -11.86
CA ALA A 46 -18.37 -5.12 -12.80
C ALA A 46 -17.52 -3.98 -12.21
N ALA A 47 -17.71 -3.64 -10.93
CA ALA A 47 -16.92 -2.60 -10.26
C ALA A 47 -15.43 -2.97 -10.20
N TYR A 48 -15.10 -4.20 -9.80
CA TYR A 48 -13.71 -4.67 -9.79
C TYR A 48 -13.14 -4.95 -11.17
N GLY A 49 -13.97 -5.39 -12.12
CA GLY A 49 -13.59 -5.44 -13.52
C GLY A 49 -13.20 -4.07 -14.05
N GLY A 50 -13.97 -3.03 -13.71
CA GLY A 50 -13.67 -1.63 -14.01
C GLY A 50 -12.38 -1.15 -13.36
N LEU A 51 -12.16 -1.47 -12.08
CA LEU A 51 -10.91 -1.14 -11.36
C LEU A 51 -9.70 -1.79 -12.04
N PHE A 52 -9.80 -3.06 -12.40
CA PHE A 52 -8.71 -3.80 -13.04
C PHE A 52 -8.40 -3.25 -14.44
N MET A 53 -9.42 -2.99 -15.26
CA MET A 53 -9.26 -2.38 -16.57
C MET A 53 -8.73 -0.94 -16.48
N GLY A 54 -9.17 -0.19 -15.48
CA GLY A 54 -8.68 1.16 -15.19
C GLY A 54 -7.21 1.18 -14.76
N ALA A 55 -6.74 0.15 -14.06
CA ALA A 55 -5.36 0.05 -13.60
C ALA A 55 -4.40 -0.46 -14.69
N ILE A 56 -4.72 -1.58 -15.35
CA ILE A 56 -3.77 -2.25 -16.26
C ILE A 56 -4.36 -2.63 -17.62
N GLY A 57 -5.60 -2.25 -17.93
CA GLY A 57 -6.28 -2.68 -19.17
C GLY A 57 -5.72 -2.07 -20.46
N THR A 58 -5.01 -0.95 -20.39
CA THR A 58 -4.39 -0.30 -21.55
C THR A 58 -3.01 0.28 -21.21
N PRO A 59 -2.14 0.55 -22.20
CA PRO A 59 -0.86 1.23 -21.93
C PRO A 59 -1.03 2.59 -21.24
N ARG A 60 -2.10 3.33 -21.54
CA ARG A 60 -2.44 4.59 -20.87
C ARG A 60 -2.84 4.35 -19.41
N SER A 61 -3.65 3.33 -19.14
CA SER A 61 -4.05 2.92 -17.79
C SER A 61 -2.84 2.57 -16.92
N ILE A 62 -1.90 1.80 -17.48
CA ILE A 62 -0.66 1.43 -16.79
C ILE A 62 0.16 2.69 -16.51
N ALA A 63 0.33 3.56 -17.50
CA ALA A 63 1.07 4.82 -17.32
C ALA A 63 0.44 5.69 -16.21
N TYR A 64 -0.89 5.82 -16.20
CA TYR A 64 -1.60 6.57 -15.16
C TYR A 64 -1.41 5.93 -13.77
N THR A 65 -1.54 4.61 -13.66
CA THR A 65 -1.28 3.88 -12.42
C THR A 65 0.13 4.09 -11.91
N LEU A 66 1.14 4.10 -12.81
CA LEU A 66 2.52 4.37 -12.44
C LEU A 66 2.72 5.82 -11.99
N VAL A 67 2.09 6.79 -12.68
CA VAL A 67 2.14 8.21 -12.29
C VAL A 67 1.61 8.40 -10.87
N GLU A 68 0.46 7.80 -10.54
CA GLU A 68 -0.13 7.88 -9.20
C GLU A 68 0.68 7.08 -8.16
N ALA A 69 1.17 5.88 -8.50
CA ALA A 69 1.90 5.03 -7.55
C ALA A 69 3.29 5.57 -7.18
N THR A 70 3.95 6.25 -8.12
CA THR A 70 5.32 6.77 -7.96
C THR A 70 5.51 7.62 -6.69
N PRO A 71 4.73 8.69 -6.45
CA PRO A 71 4.88 9.50 -5.24
C PRO A 71 4.64 8.69 -3.95
N TYR A 72 3.70 7.74 -3.94
CA TYR A 72 3.46 6.89 -2.77
C TYR A 72 4.62 5.92 -2.51
N ILE A 73 5.25 5.37 -3.55
CA ILE A 73 6.45 4.53 -3.41
C ILE A 73 7.59 5.35 -2.77
N PHE A 74 7.84 6.56 -3.29
CA PHE A 74 8.86 7.45 -2.72
C PHE A 74 8.51 7.90 -1.29
N GLY A 75 7.24 8.18 -1.01
CA GLY A 75 6.75 8.50 0.33
C GLY A 75 7.01 7.37 1.32
N GLY A 76 6.71 6.12 0.95
CA GLY A 76 7.00 4.95 1.78
C GLY A 76 8.49 4.77 2.06
N LEU A 77 9.35 4.99 1.06
CA LEU A 77 10.80 4.98 1.23
C LEU A 77 11.28 6.10 2.17
N ALA A 78 10.72 7.31 2.07
CA ALA A 78 11.04 8.42 2.96
C ALA A 78 10.64 8.13 4.42
N VAL A 79 9.46 7.55 4.64
CA VAL A 79 8.98 7.12 5.97
C VAL A 79 9.90 6.05 6.55
N LEU A 80 10.33 5.08 5.75
CA LEU A 80 11.25 4.01 6.18
C LEU A 80 12.56 4.57 6.72
N ILE A 81 13.11 5.62 6.09
CA ILE A 81 14.33 6.29 6.57
C ILE A 81 14.10 6.91 7.96
N GLY A 82 12.96 7.57 8.17
CA GLY A 82 12.58 8.14 9.48
C GLY A 82 12.42 7.07 10.57
N PHE A 83 11.73 5.96 10.27
CA PHE A 83 11.57 4.86 11.21
C PHE A 83 12.89 4.22 11.63
N ARG A 84 13.88 4.13 10.72
CA ARG A 84 15.23 3.67 11.08
C ARG A 84 15.93 4.58 12.09
N GLY A 85 15.60 5.86 12.12
CA GLY A 85 16.06 6.83 13.13
C GLY A 85 15.18 6.92 14.38
N GLY A 86 14.16 6.07 14.52
CA GLY A 86 13.19 6.13 15.63
C GLY A 86 12.15 7.25 15.51
N LEU A 87 12.08 7.92 14.37
CA LEU A 87 11.12 9.01 14.13
C LEU A 87 9.88 8.48 13.41
N PHE A 88 8.73 8.63 14.04
CA PHE A 88 7.47 8.18 13.47
C PHE A 88 6.86 9.25 12.56
N ASN A 89 6.64 8.96 11.27
CA ASN A 89 6.03 9.88 10.30
C ASN A 89 4.66 9.38 9.83
N ILE A 90 3.59 10.11 10.18
CA ILE A 90 2.20 9.88 9.73
C ILE A 90 1.78 10.88 8.64
N GLY A 91 2.44 12.03 8.56
CA GLY A 91 2.03 13.15 7.70
C GLY A 91 2.50 13.05 6.25
N VAL A 92 3.03 11.91 5.81
CA VAL A 92 3.62 11.74 4.48
C VAL A 92 2.65 12.08 3.35
N GLU A 93 1.36 11.75 3.51
CA GLU A 93 0.33 12.05 2.50
C GLU A 93 0.12 13.56 2.33
N GLY A 94 0.12 14.31 3.45
CA GLY A 94 0.07 15.78 3.41
C GLY A 94 1.33 16.40 2.81
N GLN A 95 2.51 15.81 3.07
CA GLN A 95 3.77 16.25 2.46
C GLN A 95 3.77 16.05 0.95
N ILE A 96 3.23 14.92 0.46
CA ILE A 96 3.05 14.67 -0.98
C ILE A 96 2.08 15.70 -1.57
N ALA A 97 0.93 15.95 -0.92
CA ALA A 97 -0.06 16.90 -1.39
C ALA A 97 0.51 18.33 -1.49
N VAL A 98 1.13 18.84 -0.43
CA VAL A 98 1.77 20.18 -0.45
C VAL A 98 2.90 20.23 -1.48
N GLY A 99 3.70 19.17 -1.58
CA GLY A 99 4.75 19.06 -2.61
C GLY A 99 4.21 19.16 -4.03
N SER A 100 3.08 18.50 -4.32
CA SER A 100 2.42 18.61 -5.63
C SER A 100 1.89 20.01 -5.91
N MET A 101 1.34 20.70 -4.90
CA MET A 101 0.84 22.07 -5.06
C MET A 101 1.96 23.06 -5.32
N CYS A 102 3.13 22.88 -4.69
CA CYS A 102 4.28 23.75 -4.91
C CYS A 102 4.98 23.51 -6.25
N ALA A 103 4.86 22.32 -6.83
CA ALA A 103 5.48 21.97 -8.10
C ALA A 103 4.62 22.32 -9.34
N ALA A 104 3.30 22.43 -9.16
CA ALA A 104 2.32 22.81 -10.18
C ALA A 104 2.38 24.30 -10.53
#